data_AF-A0A9E2PV07-F1
#
_entry.id   AF-A0A9E2PV07-F1
#
_cell.length_a   1.000
_cell.length_b   1.000
_cell.length_c   1.000
_cell.angle_alpha   90.00
_cell.angle_beta   90.00
_cell.angle_gamma   90.00
#
_symmetry.space_group_name_H-M   'P 1'
#
loop_
_entity.id
_entity.type
_entity.pdbx_description
1 polymer ?
#
loop_
_entity_poly.entity_id
_entity_poly.type
_entity_poly.pdbx_seq_one_letter_code
_entity_poly.pdbx_strand_id
1 'polypeptide(L)'
;MVSLNLGLSKILQGIKGFSAREINKTRGAKGALWQDESFDRIVRDYDECLEKWNYIRLNAVKTGLCQAPEDYPYLWEPGEALEDQNEKSTAWKGCATKESE
;
A
#
# COMPACT_ATOMS: atom_id res chain seq x y z
N MET A 1 20.05 -7.57 28.86
CA MET A 1 18.77 -7.05 28.34
C MET A 1 18.91 -7.02 26.82
N VAL A 2 18.25 -7.93 26.09
CA VAL A 2 18.38 -8.00 24.63
C VAL A 2 17.58 -6.83 24.05
N SER A 3 18.27 -5.85 23.48
CA SER A 3 17.63 -4.75 22.77
C SER A 3 17.01 -5.33 21.49
N LEU A 4 15.68 -5.41 21.44
CA LEU A 4 14.95 -5.77 20.23
C LEU A 4 15.09 -4.63 19.24
N ASN A 5 16.11 -4.72 18.38
CA ASN A 5 16.29 -3.78 17.29
C ASN A 5 15.27 -4.09 16.18
N LEU A 6 14.05 -3.59 16.35
CA LEU A 6 12.90 -3.74 15.46
C LEU A 6 12.93 -2.69 14.33
N GLY A 7 14.07 -2.56 13.65
CA GLY A 7 14.15 -1.71 12.47
C GLY A 7 13.19 -2.18 11.37
N LEU A 8 12.67 -1.25 10.58
CA LEU A 8 11.75 -1.52 9.46
C LEU A 8 12.25 -2.66 8.55
N SER A 9 13.55 -2.67 8.24
CA SER A 9 14.19 -3.73 7.46
C SER A 9 13.99 -5.13 8.05
N LYS A 10 14.04 -5.28 9.38
CA LYS A 10 13.86 -6.58 10.05
C LYS A 10 12.42 -7.06 9.97
N ILE A 11 11.46 -6.15 10.11
CA ILE A 11 10.03 -6.44 9.97
C ILE A 11 9.72 -6.87 8.54
N LEU A 12 10.19 -6.10 7.55
CA LEU A 12 10.01 -6.42 6.13
C LEU A 12 10.66 -7.77 5.76
N GLN A 13 11.85 -8.06 6.28
CA GLN A 13 12.50 -9.37 6.11
C GLN A 13 11.62 -10.51 6.63
N GLY A 14 10.99 -10.34 7.79
CA GLY A 14 10.07 -11.32 8.37
C GLY A 14 8.86 -11.56 7.47
N ILE A 15 8.17 -10.49 7.07
CA ILE A 15 6.96 -10.55 6.25
C ILE A 15 7.26 -11.14 4.86
N LYS A 16 8.25 -10.59 4.14
CA LYS A 16 8.65 -11.07 2.80
C LYS A 16 9.14 -12.53 2.86
N GLY A 17 9.94 -12.87 3.88
CA GLY A 17 10.52 -14.21 4.03
C GLY A 17 9.47 -15.28 4.33
N PHE A 18 8.54 -15.02 5.24
CA PHE A 18 7.47 -15.95 5.57
C PHE A 18 6.50 -16.13 4.39
N SER A 19 5.98 -15.04 3.84
CA SER A 19 5.03 -15.09 2.73
C SER A 19 5.61 -15.76 1.48
N ALA A 20 6.88 -15.50 1.14
CA ALA A 20 7.53 -16.14 0.00
C ALA A 20 7.59 -17.67 0.14
N ARG A 21 7.88 -18.17 1.36
CA ARG A 21 7.95 -19.62 1.62
C ARG A 21 6.58 -20.28 1.47
N GLU A 22 5.55 -19.70 2.08
CA GLU A 22 4.19 -20.26 2.01
C GLU A 22 3.61 -20.21 0.59
N ILE A 23 3.79 -19.10 -0.12
CA ILE A 23 3.33 -18.96 -1.51
C ILE A 23 4.05 -19.94 -2.44
N ASN A 24 5.38 -20.08 -2.31
CA ASN A 24 6.15 -21.02 -3.12
C ASN A 24 5.74 -22.47 -2.84
N LYS A 25 5.50 -22.82 -1.57
CA LYS A 25 5.00 -24.14 -1.17
C LYS A 25 3.66 -24.44 -1.83
N THR A 26 2.70 -23.52 -1.78
CA THR A 26 1.38 -23.68 -2.41
C THR A 26 1.47 -23.78 -3.94
N ARG A 27 2.41 -23.07 -4.57
CA ARG A 27 2.61 -23.09 -6.03
C ARG A 27 3.48 -24.25 -6.53
N GLY A 28 4.10 -25.03 -5.64
CA GLY A 28 5.12 -26.02 -6.02
C GLY A 28 6.39 -25.40 -6.63
N ALA A 29 6.64 -24.11 -6.39
CA ALA A 29 7.76 -23.37 -6.94
C ALA A 29 8.90 -23.20 -5.92
N LYS A 30 10.07 -22.75 -6.37
CA LYS A 30 11.22 -22.39 -5.54
C LYS A 30 11.85 -21.10 -6.07
N GLY A 31 12.54 -20.38 -5.19
CA GLY A 31 13.29 -19.17 -5.55
C GLY A 31 12.71 -17.89 -4.94
N ALA A 32 13.24 -16.75 -5.40
CA ALA A 32 12.80 -15.43 -4.94
C ALA A 32 11.39 -15.13 -5.48
N LEU A 33 10.48 -14.75 -4.58
CA LEU A 33 9.12 -14.33 -4.93
C LEU A 33 9.01 -12.79 -4.99
N TRP A 34 9.64 -12.11 -4.03
CA TRP A 34 9.59 -10.66 -3.88
C TRP A 34 10.78 -9.99 -4.56
N GLN A 35 10.58 -8.75 -5.01
CA GLN A 35 11.70 -7.88 -5.36
C GLN A 35 12.54 -7.56 -4.11
N ASP A 36 13.84 -7.41 -4.32
CA ASP A 36 14.81 -7.15 -3.24
C ASP A 36 14.56 -5.77 -2.61
N GLU A 37 14.32 -4.78 -3.46
CA GLU A 37 14.07 -3.41 -3.04
C GLU A 37 12.76 -3.25 -2.25
N SER A 38 12.77 -2.31 -1.31
CA SER A 38 11.59 -1.79 -0.64
C SER A 38 11.58 -0.28 -0.76
N PHE A 39 10.40 0.30 -0.99
CA PHE A 39 10.22 1.74 -0.93
C PHE A 39 9.75 2.12 0.48
N ASP A 40 10.59 2.84 1.22
CA ASP A 40 10.25 3.45 2.50
C ASP A 40 10.40 4.98 2.43
N ARG A 41 9.39 5.69 2.93
CA ARG A 41 9.39 7.16 3.02
C ARG A 41 8.76 7.57 4.33
N ILE A 42 9.45 8.44 5.06
CA ILE A 42 8.92 9.07 6.27
C ILE A 42 7.90 10.12 5.84
N VAL A 43 6.65 9.94 6.27
CA VAL A 43 5.56 10.92 6.11
C VAL A 43 5.77 12.04 7.13
N ARG A 44 5.83 13.28 6.65
CA ARG A 44 6.26 14.44 7.46
C ARG A 44 5.11 15.30 7.98
N ASP A 45 3.96 15.24 7.31
CA ASP A 45 2.77 16.01 7.67
C ASP A 45 1.49 15.28 7.23
N TYR A 46 0.35 15.88 7.59
CA TYR A 46 -0.97 15.30 7.33
C TYR A 46 -1.33 15.32 5.84
N ASP A 47 -0.93 16.36 5.11
CA ASP A 47 -1.22 16.48 3.67
C ASP A 47 -0.49 15.38 2.89
N GLU A 48 0.77 15.10 3.23
CA GLU A 48 1.52 13.98 2.68
C GLU A 48 0.88 12.63 3.06
N CYS A 49 0.39 12.50 4.30
CA CYS A 49 -0.32 11.29 4.74
C CYS A 49 -1.56 11.05 3.87
N LEU A 50 -2.38 12.09 3.67
CA LEU A 50 -3.61 12.02 2.87
C LEU A 50 -3.31 11.75 1.39
N GLU A 51 -2.23 12.34 0.84
CA GLU A 51 -1.76 12.05 -0.51
C GLU A 51 -1.43 10.55 -0.67
N LYS A 52 -0.66 9.97 0.26
CA LYS A 52 -0.29 8.55 0.21
C LYS A 52 -1.48 7.63 0.47
N TRP A 53 -2.39 8.02 1.35
CA TRP A 53 -3.64 7.31 1.58
C TRP A 53 -4.47 7.23 0.30
N ASN A 54 -4.70 8.36 -0.38
CA ASN A 54 -5.41 8.41 -1.65
C ASN A 54 -4.68 7.63 -2.75
N TYR A 55 -3.35 7.64 -2.77
CA TYR A 55 -2.57 6.79 -3.68
C TYR A 55 -2.89 5.30 -3.47
N ILE A 56 -2.87 4.81 -2.22
CA ILE A 56 -3.17 3.40 -1.89
C ILE A 56 -4.59 3.03 -2.32
N ARG A 57 -5.59 3.86 -1.97
CA ARG A 57 -7.00 3.63 -2.32
C ARG A 57 -7.24 3.56 -3.83
N LEU A 58 -6.66 4.51 -4.56
CA LEU A 58 -6.92 4.66 -6.00
C LEU A 58 -6.05 3.75 -6.88
N ASN A 59 -5.04 3.07 -6.32
CA ASN A 59 -4.11 2.27 -7.13
C ASN A 59 -4.83 1.13 -7.89
N ALA A 60 -5.77 0.43 -7.23
CA ALA A 60 -6.52 -0.65 -7.86
C ALA A 60 -7.43 -0.15 -9.01
N VAL A 61 -8.02 1.03 -8.87
CA VAL A 61 -8.81 1.68 -9.93
C VAL A 61 -7.91 2.08 -11.09
N LYS A 62 -6.77 2.71 -10.80
CA LYS A 62 -5.80 3.15 -11.82
C LYS A 62 -5.23 1.98 -12.63
N THR A 63 -5.10 0.80 -12.05
CA THR A 63 -4.63 -0.41 -12.74
C THR A 63 -5.77 -1.24 -13.35
N GLY A 64 -7.02 -0.80 -13.23
CA GLY A 64 -8.19 -1.45 -13.82
C GLY A 64 -8.66 -2.71 -13.09
N LEU A 65 -8.25 -2.92 -11.85
CA LEU A 65 -8.66 -4.07 -11.03
C LEU A 65 -10.08 -3.91 -10.47
N CYS A 66 -10.58 -2.68 -10.34
CA CYS A 66 -11.92 -2.36 -9.86
C CYS A 66 -12.41 -1.01 -10.42
N GLN A 67 -13.71 -0.70 -10.25
CA GLN A 67 -14.30 0.57 -10.72
C GLN A 67 -14.24 1.67 -9.65
N ALA A 68 -14.45 1.31 -8.39
CA ALA A 68 -14.26 2.17 -7.24
C ALA A 68 -13.28 1.54 -6.21
N PRO A 69 -12.57 2.32 -5.37
CA PRO A 69 -11.70 1.78 -4.33
C PRO A 69 -12.40 0.77 -3.41
N GLU A 70 -13.65 1.05 -3.07
CA GLU A 70 -14.49 0.25 -2.16
C GLU A 70 -14.84 -1.13 -2.74
N ASP A 71 -14.73 -1.29 -4.06
CA ASP A 71 -14.94 -2.58 -4.74
C ASP A 71 -13.72 -3.50 -4.63
N TYR A 72 -12.55 -3.00 -4.18
CA TYR A 72 -11.35 -3.81 -4.10
C TYR A 72 -11.33 -4.63 -2.80
N PRO A 73 -11.50 -5.98 -2.85
CA PRO A 73 -11.73 -6.80 -1.66
C PRO A 73 -10.53 -6.89 -0.71
N TYR A 74 -9.35 -6.43 -1.14
CA TYR A 74 -8.13 -6.43 -0.35
C TYR A 74 -7.72 -5.02 0.12
N LEU A 75 -8.57 -4.01 -0.11
CA LEU A 75 -8.38 -2.70 0.50
C LEU A 75 -8.75 -2.81 1.98
N TRP A 76 -7.82 -2.45 2.85
CA TRP A 76 -8.11 -2.24 4.26
C TRP A 76 -8.27 -0.73 4.50
N GLU A 77 -9.37 -0.34 5.13
CA GLU A 77 -9.60 1.03 5.58
C GLU A 77 -9.71 1.08 7.10
N PRO A 78 -9.10 2.07 7.76
CA PRO A 78 -9.44 2.35 9.14
C PRO A 78 -10.93 2.71 9.19
N GLY A 79 -11.69 2.12 10.12
CA GLY A 79 -13.09 2.51 10.37
C GLY A 79 -13.20 3.96 10.88
N GLU A 80 -14.33 4.31 11.52
CA GLU A 80 -14.73 5.66 11.99
C GLU A 80 -13.63 6.53 12.67
N ALA A 81 -12.48 5.97 13.06
CA ALA A 81 -11.34 6.64 13.68
C ALA A 81 -10.64 7.76 12.85
N LEU A 82 -10.98 7.98 11.57
CA LEU A 82 -10.44 9.09 10.77
C LEU A 82 -11.51 10.12 10.33
N GLU A 83 -12.77 9.97 10.77
CA GLU A 83 -13.88 10.80 10.27
C GLU A 83 -13.85 12.26 10.75
N ASP A 84 -13.13 12.55 11.83
CA ASP A 84 -13.09 13.88 12.46
C ASP A 84 -12.43 15.00 11.61
N GLN A 85 -11.92 14.72 10.40
CA GLN A 85 -11.28 15.73 9.54
C GLN A 85 -11.70 15.65 8.06
N ASN A 86 -12.67 14.81 7.68
CA ASN A 86 -12.94 14.45 6.27
C ASN A 86 -13.77 15.48 5.47
N GLU A 87 -14.07 16.67 6.01
CA GLU A 87 -14.92 17.66 5.32
C GLU A 87 -14.27 18.39 4.13
N LYS A 88 -13.00 18.13 3.78
CA LYS A 88 -12.29 18.95 2.75
C LYS A 88 -11.68 18.21 1.55
N SER A 89 -11.82 16.90 1.40
CA SER A 89 -11.05 16.15 0.38
C SER A 89 -11.86 15.43 -0.72
N THR A 90 -13.18 15.59 -0.78
CA THR A 90 -14.00 14.90 -1.81
C THR A 90 -13.90 15.49 -3.24
N ALA A 91 -12.92 16.35 -3.52
CA ALA A 91 -12.71 16.91 -4.86
C ALA A 91 -11.43 16.39 -5.51
N TRP A 92 -11.37 15.10 -5.82
CA TRP A 92 -10.45 14.62 -6.86
C TRP A 92 -10.95 15.12 -8.22
N LYS A 93 -10.40 16.24 -8.69
CA LYS A 93 -10.48 16.61 -10.11
C LYS A 93 -9.47 15.75 -10.86
N GLY A 94 -9.98 14.81 -11.64
CA GLY A 94 -9.19 13.88 -12.46
C GLY A 94 -8.06 14.58 -13.22
N CYS A 95 -6.86 14.04 -13.09
CA CYS A 95 -5.76 14.37 -14.00
C CYS A 95 -6.07 13.69 -15.34
N ALA A 96 -6.54 14.47 -16.31
CA ALA A 96 -6.69 14.02 -17.69
C ALA A 96 -5.32 13.57 -18.21
N THR A 97 -5.19 12.29 -18.55
CA THR A 97 -4.10 11.80 -19.39
C THR A 97 -4.23 12.47 -20.74
N LYS A 98 -3.32 13.40 -21.06
CA LYS A 98 -3.11 13.81 -22.44
C LYS A 98 -2.50 12.62 -23.17
N GLU A 99 -3.23 12.08 -24.13
CA GLU A 99 -2.63 11.37 -25.26
C GLU A 99 -1.61 12.32 -25.90
N SER A 100 -0.41 11.82 -26.13
CA SER A 100 0.55 12.44 -27.05
C SER A 100 1.07 11.34 -27.97
N GLU A 101 0.89 11.61 -29.25
CA GLU A 101 1.37 10.89 -30.44
C GLU A 101 2.85 10.49 -30.39
#